data_AF-A0A917MWV7-F1
#
_entry.id   AF-A0A917MWV7-F1
#
_cell.length_a   1.000
_cell.length_b   1.000
_cell.length_c   1.000
_cell.angle_alpha   90.00
_cell.angle_beta   90.00
_cell.angle_gamma   90.00
#
_symmetry.space_group_name_H-M   'P 1'
#
loop_
_entity.id
_entity.type
_entity.pdbx_description
1 polymer ?
#
loop_
_entity_poly.entity_id
_entity_poly.type
_entity_poly.pdbx_seq_one_letter_code
_entity_poly.pdbx_strand_id
1 'polypeptide(L)'
;MTWSADEPYNDLPPLPPAEYVETTPVLKAVIKARAAIAGLNEALVSLPNPGIFLHSLALLEAQASSEIENIVTTTDELFRAATLSADASGATREALRYQKALFAGLDAMRERHGIITANTARISVALFGTSKPRCVTGRACISATR
;
A
#
# COMPACT_ATOMS: atom_id res chain seq x y z
N MET A 1 21.98 -10.72 18.62
CA MET A 1 21.08 -10.83 19.78
C MET A 1 19.93 -11.74 19.41
N THR A 2 19.34 -12.42 20.39
CA THR A 2 18.11 -13.18 20.22
C THR A 2 16.95 -12.18 20.23
N TRP A 3 16.05 -12.23 19.25
CA TRP A 3 14.88 -11.35 19.20
C TRP A 3 14.00 -11.55 20.46
N SER A 4 13.50 -10.45 21.02
CA SER A 4 12.55 -10.42 22.15
C SER A 4 11.35 -9.55 21.77
N ALA A 5 10.14 -10.00 22.07
CA ALA A 5 8.91 -9.26 21.76
C ALA A 5 8.70 -8.02 22.64
N ASP A 6 9.22 -8.06 23.87
CA ASP A 6 9.04 -7.01 24.88
C ASP A 6 10.06 -5.87 24.76
N GLU A 7 11.10 -6.05 23.94
CA GLU A 7 12.15 -5.06 23.70
C GLU A 7 12.10 -4.53 22.26
N PRO A 8 12.25 -3.21 22.04
CA PRO A 8 12.34 -2.66 20.70
C PRO A 8 13.53 -3.23 19.93
N TYR A 9 13.27 -3.83 18.76
CA TYR A 9 14.31 -4.45 17.94
C TYR A 9 15.10 -3.40 17.12
N ASN A 10 15.88 -2.58 17.82
CA ASN A 10 16.66 -1.49 17.23
C ASN A 10 17.84 -1.99 16.38
N ASP A 11 18.38 -3.17 16.70
CA ASP A 11 19.46 -3.82 15.98
C ASP A 11 18.95 -4.69 14.82
N LEU A 12 17.90 -4.23 14.12
CA LEU A 12 17.37 -4.90 12.94
C LEU A 12 18.49 -5.06 11.89
N PRO A 13 18.78 -6.28 11.40
CA PRO A 13 19.82 -6.47 10.40
C PRO A 13 19.55 -5.63 9.15
N PRO A 14 20.58 -4.92 8.62
CA PRO A 14 20.41 -4.09 7.44
C PRO A 14 20.09 -4.95 6.21
N LEU A 15 19.33 -4.38 5.27
CA LEU A 15 19.12 -4.96 3.95
C LEU A 15 20.22 -4.48 2.98
N PRO A 16 20.67 -5.32 2.03
CA PRO A 16 20.28 -6.72 1.83
C PRO A 16 20.92 -7.66 2.87
N PRO A 17 20.31 -8.84 3.14
CA PRO A 17 20.94 -9.87 3.94
C PRO A 17 22.28 -10.29 3.33
N ALA A 18 23.25 -10.66 4.17
CA ALA A 18 24.54 -11.18 3.71
C ALA A 18 24.41 -12.57 3.05
N GLU A 19 23.36 -13.31 3.40
CA GLU A 19 23.06 -14.63 2.86
C GLU A 19 22.36 -14.53 1.50
N TYR A 20 22.58 -15.56 0.67
CA TYR A 20 21.87 -15.68 -0.59
C TYR A 20 20.39 -16.03 -0.34
N VAL A 21 19.50 -15.14 -0.79
CA VAL A 21 18.06 -15.22 -0.50
C VAL A 21 17.25 -15.99 -1.56
N GLU A 22 17.81 -16.26 -2.73
CA GLU A 22 17.08 -16.93 -3.80
C GLU A 22 17.06 -18.44 -3.59
N THR A 23 15.87 -19.01 -3.50
CA THR A 23 15.69 -20.45 -3.30
C THR A 23 14.84 -21.03 -4.43
N THR A 24 15.04 -22.31 -4.77
CA THR A 24 14.24 -22.97 -5.81
C THR A 24 12.72 -22.86 -5.59
N PRO A 25 12.18 -23.00 -4.37
CA PRO A 25 10.75 -22.77 -4.12
C PRO A 25 10.31 -21.34 -4.43
N VAL A 26 11.08 -20.33 -4.00
CA VAL A 26 10.78 -18.91 -4.28
C VAL A 26 10.83 -18.63 -5.77
N LEU A 27 11.86 -19.10 -6.48
CA LEU A 27 11.99 -18.90 -7.93
C LEU A 27 10.84 -19.56 -8.71
N LYS A 28 10.39 -20.75 -8.31
CA LYS A 28 9.21 -21.40 -8.91
C LYS A 28 7.92 -20.61 -8.65
N ALA A 29 7.78 -20.00 -7.48
CA ALA A 29 6.64 -19.12 -7.17
C ALA A 29 6.67 -17.83 -7.99
N VAL A 30 7.86 -17.22 -8.16
CA VAL A 30 8.07 -16.01 -8.96
C VAL A 30 7.63 -16.21 -10.41
N ILE A 31 7.85 -17.38 -11.01
CA ILE A 31 7.39 -17.69 -12.37
C ILE A 31 5.86 -17.56 -12.47
N LYS A 32 5.12 -18.17 -11.54
CA LYS A 32 3.65 -18.10 -11.51
C LYS A 32 3.15 -16.67 -11.29
N ALA A 33 3.76 -15.96 -10.35
CA ALA A 33 3.41 -14.57 -10.06
C ALA A 33 3.65 -13.65 -11.28
N ARG A 34 4.81 -13.80 -11.95
CA ARG A 34 5.13 -13.03 -13.16
C ARG A 34 4.16 -13.32 -14.30
N ALA A 35 3.79 -14.59 -14.52
CA ALA A 35 2.82 -14.96 -15.55
C ALA A 35 1.43 -14.33 -15.29
N ALA A 36 0.97 -14.36 -14.03
CA ALA A 36 -0.30 -13.74 -13.66
C ALA A 36 -0.29 -12.21 -13.83
N ILE A 37 0.79 -11.54 -13.41
CA ILE A 37 0.95 -10.09 -13.58
C ILE A 37 1.02 -9.71 -15.07
N ALA A 38 1.71 -10.52 -15.90
CA ALA A 38 1.77 -10.31 -17.34
C ALA A 38 0.39 -10.43 -17.99
N GLY A 39 -0.38 -11.47 -17.64
CA GLY A 39 -1.75 -11.64 -18.13
C GLY A 39 -2.68 -10.49 -17.73
N LEU A 40 -2.55 -9.97 -16.51
CA LEU A 40 -3.28 -8.78 -16.08
C LEU A 40 -2.88 -7.55 -16.91
N ASN A 41 -1.58 -7.34 -17.15
CA ASN A 41 -1.09 -6.21 -17.94
C ASN A 41 -1.60 -6.27 -19.39
N GLU A 42 -1.59 -7.46 -20.01
CA GLU A 42 -2.15 -7.66 -21.36
C GLU A 42 -3.65 -7.35 -21.41
N ALA A 43 -4.41 -7.84 -20.43
CA ALA A 43 -5.84 -7.54 -20.33
C ALA A 43 -6.09 -6.03 -20.18
N LEU A 44 -5.27 -5.32 -19.41
CA LEU A 44 -5.42 -3.87 -19.21
C LEU A 44 -5.07 -3.05 -20.47
N VAL A 45 -4.03 -3.43 -21.20
CA VAL A 45 -3.63 -2.75 -22.45
C VAL A 45 -4.73 -2.82 -23.51
N SER A 46 -5.57 -3.86 -23.47
CA SER A 46 -6.71 -4.01 -24.39
C SER A 46 -7.88 -3.07 -24.10
N LEU A 47 -7.90 -2.40 -22.93
CA LEU A 47 -9.00 -1.53 -22.54
C LEU A 47 -8.87 -0.13 -23.15
N PRO A 48 -9.99 0.49 -23.60
CA PRO A 48 -9.98 1.88 -24.07
C PRO A 48 -9.54 2.89 -23.00
N ASN A 49 -9.82 2.60 -21.73
CA ASN A 49 -9.43 3.43 -20.60
C ASN A 49 -9.07 2.53 -19.38
N PRO A 50 -7.82 2.06 -19.28
CA PRO A 50 -7.38 1.23 -18.16
C PRO A 50 -7.41 1.97 -16.82
N GLY A 51 -7.43 3.32 -16.85
CA GLY A 51 -7.50 4.15 -15.66
C GLY A 51 -8.72 3.84 -14.80
N ILE A 52 -9.90 3.61 -15.41
CA ILE A 52 -11.13 3.29 -14.66
C ILE A 52 -10.94 2.03 -13.81
N PHE A 53 -10.32 1.00 -14.38
CA PHE A 53 -10.06 -0.24 -13.68
C PHE A 53 -9.08 -0.05 -12.51
N LEU A 54 -8.01 0.74 -12.73
CA LEU A 54 -7.05 1.06 -11.68
C LEU A 54 -7.69 1.83 -10.51
N HIS A 55 -8.60 2.77 -10.78
CA HIS A 55 -9.30 3.50 -9.73
C HIS A 55 -10.18 2.56 -8.88
N SER A 56 -10.95 1.68 -9.53
CA SER A 56 -11.81 0.71 -8.83
C SER A 56 -11.01 -0.30 -8.04
N LEU A 57 -9.93 -0.85 -8.61
CA LEU A 57 -9.02 -1.75 -7.89
C LEU A 57 -8.42 -1.09 -6.65
N ALA A 58 -7.98 0.16 -6.77
CA ALA A 58 -7.39 0.88 -5.65
C ALA A 58 -8.40 1.10 -4.51
N LEU A 59 -9.70 1.27 -4.80
CA LEU A 59 -10.74 1.34 -3.77
C LEU A 59 -10.98 -0.01 -3.09
N LEU A 60 -11.04 -1.09 -3.87
CA LEU A 60 -11.22 -2.44 -3.34
C LEU A 60 -10.02 -2.86 -2.48
N GLU A 61 -8.80 -2.53 -2.91
CA GLU A 61 -7.59 -2.78 -2.13
C GLU A 61 -7.57 -1.95 -0.85
N ALA A 62 -7.97 -0.68 -0.91
CA ALA A 62 -8.08 0.18 0.26
C ALA A 62 -9.10 -0.37 1.27
N GLN A 63 -10.24 -0.89 0.79
CA GLN A 63 -11.26 -1.52 1.61
C GLN A 63 -10.73 -2.78 2.30
N ALA A 64 -10.16 -3.71 1.51
CA ALA A 64 -9.61 -4.96 2.03
C ALA A 64 -8.45 -4.72 3.01
N SER A 65 -7.57 -3.77 2.71
CA SER A 65 -6.48 -3.36 3.61
C SER A 65 -7.00 -2.76 4.92
N SER A 66 -8.06 -1.94 4.85
CA SER A 66 -8.66 -1.32 6.03
C SER A 66 -9.43 -2.34 6.89
N GLU A 67 -10.04 -3.35 6.27
CA GLU A 67 -10.76 -4.41 6.96
C GLU A 67 -9.84 -5.24 7.87
N ILE A 68 -8.60 -5.50 7.43
CA ILE A 68 -7.56 -6.16 8.25
C ILE A 68 -7.25 -5.35 9.52
N GLU A 69 -7.38 -4.02 9.46
CA GLU A 69 -7.18 -3.10 10.58
C GLU A 69 -8.45 -2.85 11.42
N ASN A 70 -9.50 -3.67 11.23
CA ASN A 70 -10.79 -3.57 11.90
C ASN A 70 -11.58 -2.29 11.56
N ILE A 71 -11.33 -1.72 10.36
CA ILE A 71 -12.07 -0.58 9.81
C ILE A 71 -13.02 -1.11 8.74
N VAL A 72 -14.29 -1.26 9.11
CA VAL A 72 -15.32 -1.84 8.23
C VAL A 72 -16.03 -0.74 7.45
N THR A 73 -15.98 -0.83 6.13
CA THR A 73 -16.79 -0.05 5.19
C THR A 73 -17.34 -1.00 4.11
N THR A 74 -18.38 -0.57 3.39
CA THR A 74 -18.97 -1.35 2.31
C THR A 74 -18.57 -0.78 0.95
N THR A 75 -18.47 -1.66 -0.05
CA THR A 75 -18.14 -1.29 -1.43
C THR A 75 -19.09 -0.23 -1.98
N ASP A 76 -20.39 -0.35 -1.72
CA ASP A 76 -21.40 0.60 -2.19
C ASP A 76 -21.23 1.99 -1.56
N GLU A 77 -20.91 2.05 -0.27
CA GLU A 77 -20.63 3.30 0.43
C GLU A 77 -19.38 3.98 -0.14
N LEU A 78 -18.33 3.20 -0.45
CA LEU A 78 -17.09 3.69 -1.05
C LEU A 78 -17.32 4.30 -2.43
N PHE A 79 -18.01 3.60 -3.33
CA PHE A 79 -18.26 4.10 -4.68
C PHE A 79 -19.18 5.34 -4.66
N ARG A 80 -20.19 5.36 -3.78
CA ARG A 80 -21.04 6.56 -3.58
C ARG A 80 -20.22 7.74 -3.10
N ALA A 81 -19.38 7.55 -2.09
CA ALA A 81 -18.56 8.62 -1.54
C ALA A 81 -17.50 9.14 -2.52
N ALA A 82 -16.90 8.26 -3.34
CA ALA A 82 -15.96 8.64 -4.39
C ALA A 82 -16.58 9.56 -5.45
N THR A 83 -17.90 9.43 -5.70
CA THR A 83 -18.60 10.17 -6.76
C THR A 83 -19.29 11.44 -6.24
N LEU A 84 -19.91 11.36 -5.06
CA LEU A 84 -20.83 12.40 -4.56
C LEU A 84 -20.22 13.34 -3.52
N SER A 85 -19.01 13.07 -3.03
CA SER A 85 -18.29 13.91 -2.05
C SER A 85 -19.13 14.36 -0.84
N ALA A 86 -20.09 13.54 -0.40
CA ALA A 86 -21.03 13.86 0.69
C ALA A 86 -21.05 12.74 1.75
N ASP A 87 -21.23 13.13 3.02
CA ASP A 87 -21.45 12.32 4.23
C ASP A 87 -20.84 10.90 4.25
N ALA A 88 -19.55 10.82 3.95
CA ALA A 88 -18.80 9.58 4.08
C ALA A 88 -18.48 9.27 5.55
N SER A 89 -18.70 8.02 5.98
CA SER A 89 -18.25 7.56 7.29
C SER A 89 -16.73 7.75 7.47
N GLY A 90 -16.26 7.65 8.72
CA GLY A 90 -14.82 7.72 9.01
C GLY A 90 -14.02 6.67 8.23
N ALA A 91 -14.54 5.44 8.20
CA ALA A 91 -13.96 4.31 7.48
C ALA A 91 -13.88 4.56 5.97
N THR A 92 -14.97 5.04 5.37
CA THR A 92 -15.04 5.37 3.95
C THR A 92 -14.08 6.50 3.57
N ARG A 93 -13.94 7.53 4.43
CA ARG A 93 -12.93 8.59 4.24
C ARG A 93 -11.50 8.07 4.31
N GLU A 94 -11.20 7.13 5.18
CA GLU A 94 -9.86 6.56 5.31
C GLU A 94 -9.48 5.77 4.04
N ALA A 95 -10.38 4.95 3.51
CA ALA A 95 -10.16 4.24 2.25
C ALA A 95 -10.01 5.19 1.04
N LEU A 96 -10.78 6.29 0.98
CA LEU A 96 -10.59 7.32 -0.05
C LEU A 96 -9.23 8.03 0.08
N ARG A 97 -8.76 8.28 1.31
CA ARG A 97 -7.41 8.83 1.54
C ARG A 97 -6.31 7.86 1.13
N TYR A 98 -6.50 6.56 1.38
CA TYR A 98 -5.61 5.51 0.89
C TYR A 98 -5.46 5.58 -0.62
N GLN A 99 -6.59 5.58 -1.34
CA GLN A 99 -6.60 5.67 -2.79
C GLN A 99 -5.86 6.92 -3.29
N LYS A 100 -6.12 8.07 -2.67
CA LYS A 100 -5.45 9.34 -3.01
C LYS A 100 -3.94 9.28 -2.74
N ALA A 101 -3.52 8.71 -1.63
CA ALA A 101 -2.13 8.53 -1.25
C ALA A 101 -1.37 7.61 -2.22
N LEU A 102 -2.03 6.54 -2.69
CA LEU A 102 -1.49 5.63 -3.69
C LEU A 102 -1.23 6.36 -5.01
N PHE A 103 -2.23 7.08 -5.54
CA PHE A 103 -2.07 7.80 -6.81
C PHE A 103 -1.06 8.94 -6.72
N ALA A 104 -1.01 9.69 -5.62
CA ALA A 104 0.02 10.70 -5.43
C ALA A 104 1.44 10.13 -5.38
N GLY A 105 1.61 8.95 -4.75
CA GLY A 105 2.88 8.23 -4.77
C GLY A 105 3.26 7.76 -6.18
N LEU A 106 2.28 7.28 -6.95
CA LEU A 106 2.47 6.87 -8.34
C LEU A 106 2.88 8.05 -9.23
N ASP A 107 2.24 9.21 -9.07
CA ASP A 107 2.57 10.41 -9.83
C ASP A 107 3.96 10.94 -9.47
N ALA A 108 4.30 10.98 -8.17
CA ALA A 108 5.65 11.33 -7.73
C ALA A 108 6.74 10.37 -8.26
N MET A 109 6.41 9.08 -8.41
CA MET A 109 7.31 8.11 -9.04
C MET A 109 7.47 8.38 -10.55
N ARG A 110 6.38 8.71 -11.25
CA ARG A 110 6.40 9.03 -12.69
C ARG A 110 7.20 10.29 -12.98
N GLU A 111 7.03 11.34 -12.19
CA GLU A 111 7.81 12.57 -12.26
C GLU A 111 9.32 12.33 -12.11
N ARG A 112 9.68 11.27 -11.38
CA ARG A 112 11.08 10.86 -11.15
C ARG A 112 11.52 9.71 -12.04
N HIS A 113 10.87 9.53 -13.19
CA HIS A 113 11.22 8.52 -14.19
C HIS A 113 11.28 7.09 -13.63
N GLY A 114 10.38 6.76 -12.70
CA GLY A 114 10.27 5.41 -12.12
C GLY A 114 11.05 5.20 -10.82
N ILE A 115 11.75 6.21 -10.30
CA ILE A 115 12.56 6.08 -9.09
C ILE A 115 11.69 6.24 -7.85
N ILE A 116 11.65 5.20 -7.01
CA ILE A 116 11.02 5.23 -5.69
C ILE A 116 12.07 5.57 -4.65
N THR A 117 11.80 6.58 -3.82
CA THR A 117 12.66 6.94 -2.68
C THR A 117 11.86 7.03 -1.39
N ALA A 118 12.54 7.19 -0.25
CA ALA A 118 11.88 7.47 1.02
C ALA A 118 10.92 8.68 0.94
N ASN A 119 11.21 9.65 0.07
CA ASN A 119 10.31 10.79 -0.14
C ASN A 119 9.00 10.40 -0.82
N THR A 120 9.00 9.41 -1.73
CA THR A 120 7.77 8.87 -2.33
C THR A 120 6.86 8.27 -1.26
N ALA A 121 7.44 7.53 -0.31
CA ALA A 121 6.70 7.01 0.84
C ALA A 121 6.16 8.14 1.75
N ARG A 122 6.96 9.20 2.00
CA ARG A 122 6.52 10.37 2.77
C ARG A 122 5.31 11.08 2.13
N ILE A 123 5.28 11.19 0.80
CA ILE A 123 4.16 11.80 0.07
C ILE A 123 2.88 11.00 0.29
N SER A 124 2.94 9.68 0.16
CA SER A 124 1.78 8.82 0.42
C SER A 124 1.33 8.91 1.88
N VAL A 125 2.25 8.88 2.85
CA VAL A 125 1.94 8.96 4.29
C VAL A 125 1.32 10.32 4.68
N ALA A 126 1.80 11.43 4.11
CA ALA A 126 1.28 12.76 4.41
C ALA A 126 -0.22 12.90 4.04
N LEU A 127 -0.67 12.19 3.00
CA LEU A 127 -2.04 12.27 2.49
C LEU A 127 -3.05 11.43 3.28
N PHE A 128 -2.59 10.44 4.07
CA PHE A 128 -3.46 9.74 5.01
C PHE A 128 -3.98 10.65 6.14
N GLY A 129 -3.31 11.78 6.38
CA GLY A 129 -3.54 12.61 7.56
C GLY A 129 -3.07 11.89 8.81
N THR A 130 -2.52 12.60 9.77
CA THR A 130 -2.00 12.02 11.02
C THR A 130 -3.11 11.35 11.83
N SER A 131 -3.46 10.10 11.53
CA SER A 131 -3.82 9.16 12.58
C SER A 131 -2.52 8.90 13.35
N LYS A 132 -2.61 8.98 14.67
CA LYS A 132 -1.59 8.70 15.69
C LYS A 132 -0.44 7.79 15.18
N PRO A 133 0.83 8.01 15.56
CA PRO A 133 1.87 7.01 15.31
C PRO A 133 1.39 5.65 15.81
N ARG A 134 1.07 4.75 14.87
CA ARG A 134 0.50 3.44 15.15
C ARG A 134 1.66 2.55 15.57
N CYS A 135 1.91 2.50 16.86
CA CYS A 135 2.86 1.56 17.45
C CYS A 135 2.26 0.16 17.39
N VAL A 136 2.81 -0.71 16.54
CA VAL A 136 2.53 -2.14 16.59
C VAL A 136 3.28 -2.68 17.80
N THR A 137 2.58 -3.39 18.70
CA THR A 137 3.19 -4.03 19.87
C THR A 137 4.40 -4.87 19.43
N GLY A 138 5.59 -4.58 19.98
CA GLY A 138 6.86 -5.25 19.62
C GLY A 138 7.61 -4.69 18.41
N ARG A 139 7.21 -3.54 17.83
CA ARG A 139 8.00 -2.81 16.81
C ARG A 139 8.23 -1.36 17.22
N ALA A 140 9.38 -0.79 16.84
CA ALA A 140 9.64 0.63 16.99
C ALA A 140 8.54 1.46 16.29
N CYS A 141 7.96 2.43 16.99
CA CYS A 141 6.97 3.32 16.40
C CYS A 141 7.66 4.10 15.26
N ILE A 142 7.18 3.95 14.03
CA ILE A 142 7.64 4.80 12.93
C ILE A 142 6.99 6.17 13.13
N SER A 143 7.67 7.06 13.85
CA SER A 143 7.29 8.47 13.93
C SER A 143 7.63 9.14 12.59
N ALA A 144 6.60 9.55 11.84
CA ALA A 144 6.77 10.54 10.78
C ALA A 144 7.07 11.90 11.42
N THR A 145 8.30 12.11 11.86
CA THR A 145 8.89 13.39 12.33
C THR A 145 10.39 13.09 12.49
N ARG A 146 11.34 13.67 11.76
CA ARG A 146 11.44 14.98 11.10
C ARG A 146 11.59 14.91 9.58
#